data_AF-A0A815C179-F1
#
_entry.id   AF-A0A815C179-F1
#
_cell.length_a   1.000
_cell.length_b   1.000
_cell.length_c   1.000
_cell.angle_alpha   90.00
_cell.angle_beta   90.00
_cell.angle_gamma   90.00
#
_symmetry.space_group_name_H-M   'P 1'
#
loop_
_entity.id
_entity.type
_entity.pdbx_description
1 polymer ?
#
loop_
_entity_poly.entity_id
_entity_poly.type
_entity_poly.pdbx_seq_one_letter_code
_entity_poly.pdbx_strand_id
1 'polypeptide(L)'
;MLANLHKALDNFDQEILDSCSKDTQFKVILFALCYFHAVVSQRAKFGSIGWNRKYPFSSGDLQICIDVLRNYLETNVKIPWEDLRYIFGEIMYGGHITDDWDRRLCRNYLETYLNPTMFEGDLYLAPDFPLAPPLDYKAYHTYVDDKLPSESPKLYGLHPNAEIDFLSQTSEKLFRILIEISPRDTNSNIHGQSGTMSRDEKIRNVLEEFQNHMPEDFTIVELRARVDERNPYAVVALQEAERMNHLLREIRQSLKELDGGLKGELAISSEIEILQECFYLDIVPIQWANRAYPSLYSLSLWFHDMLNRYREIENWTADFQLPNSIWLGGLFNPQAFLTSIMQAVARKQDWPLDRMCLVVEITKKQKEELQNAPKDGAYIHNLFIDGARWDKQSNLLIEGKVKELCPPMPVIFVKALPIDRLDIKGTYDCPVYRIKTRGNTYIWHFNLKTKEKPSKWVLAGVALLLQI
;
A
#
# COMPACT_ATOMS: atom_id res chain seq x y z
N MET A 1 -19.71 1.87 -12.46
CA MET A 1 -20.41 0.74 -11.80
C MET A 1 -21.57 0.24 -12.65
N LEU A 2 -22.53 1.10 -12.98
CA LEU A 2 -23.74 0.80 -13.77
C LEU A 2 -23.49 -0.14 -14.96
N ALA A 3 -22.66 0.28 -15.92
CA ALA A 3 -22.37 -0.49 -17.13
C ALA A 3 -21.75 -1.88 -16.85
N ASN A 4 -20.96 -2.03 -15.78
CA ASN A 4 -20.36 -3.33 -15.45
C ASN A 4 -21.33 -4.25 -14.73
N LEU A 5 -22.28 -3.70 -13.98
CA LEU A 5 -23.36 -4.50 -13.41
C LEU A 5 -24.26 -5.01 -14.53
N HIS A 6 -24.68 -4.16 -15.48
CA HIS A 6 -25.39 -4.65 -16.67
C HIS A 6 -24.60 -5.68 -17.45
N LYS A 7 -23.30 -5.44 -17.70
CA LYS A 7 -22.45 -6.43 -18.37
C LYS A 7 -22.37 -7.75 -17.60
N ALA A 8 -22.41 -7.72 -16.26
CA ALA A 8 -22.47 -8.94 -15.45
C ALA A 8 -23.82 -9.63 -15.61
N LEU A 9 -24.92 -8.85 -15.63
CA LEU A 9 -26.29 -9.32 -15.84
C LEU A 9 -26.49 -9.94 -17.24
N ASP A 10 -25.91 -9.33 -18.28
CA ASP A 10 -26.00 -9.77 -19.68
C ASP A 10 -25.37 -11.16 -19.95
N ASN A 11 -24.67 -11.75 -18.97
CA ASN A 11 -24.11 -13.11 -19.12
C ASN A 11 -25.15 -14.21 -18.88
N PHE A 12 -26.39 -13.87 -18.54
CA PHE A 12 -27.44 -14.85 -18.29
C PHE A 12 -28.80 -14.42 -18.82
N ASP A 13 -29.59 -15.42 -19.20
CA ASP A 13 -30.94 -15.23 -19.71
C ASP A 13 -31.99 -15.63 -18.67
N GLN A 14 -33.26 -15.32 -18.96
CA GLN A 14 -34.39 -15.71 -18.13
C GLN A 14 -34.43 -17.23 -17.87
N GLU A 15 -34.00 -18.05 -18.83
CA GLU A 15 -33.93 -19.51 -18.68
C GLU A 15 -32.98 -19.93 -17.55
N ILE A 16 -31.85 -19.23 -17.38
CA ILE A 16 -30.90 -19.52 -16.30
C ILE A 16 -31.49 -19.11 -14.96
N LEU A 17 -32.17 -17.95 -14.91
CA LEU A 17 -32.83 -17.47 -13.68
C LEU A 17 -33.89 -18.46 -13.18
N ASP A 18 -34.65 -19.06 -14.10
CA ASP A 18 -35.74 -19.99 -13.78
C ASP A 18 -35.27 -21.47 -13.72
N SER A 19 -33.97 -21.72 -13.87
CA SER A 19 -33.41 -23.09 -13.94
C SER A 19 -33.38 -23.82 -12.59
N CYS A 20 -33.43 -23.10 -11.47
CA CYS A 20 -33.27 -23.69 -10.14
C CYS A 20 -34.62 -23.90 -9.45
N SER A 21 -34.81 -25.08 -8.84
CA SER A 21 -35.99 -25.39 -8.01
C SER A 21 -36.19 -24.41 -6.84
N LYS A 22 -35.11 -23.80 -6.36
CA LYS A 22 -35.06 -22.80 -5.29
C LYS A 22 -34.95 -21.38 -5.85
N ASP A 23 -35.95 -21.01 -6.66
CA ASP A 23 -35.97 -19.81 -7.48
C ASP A 23 -35.59 -18.54 -6.69
N THR A 24 -36.27 -18.29 -5.57
CA THR A 24 -36.03 -17.10 -4.74
C THR A 24 -34.60 -17.04 -4.20
N GLN A 25 -34.07 -18.15 -3.66
CA GLN A 25 -32.71 -18.14 -3.11
C GLN A 25 -31.65 -17.98 -4.20
N PHE A 26 -31.85 -18.67 -5.33
CA PHE A 26 -30.94 -18.59 -6.47
C PHE A 26 -30.87 -17.18 -7.05
N LYS A 27 -32.02 -16.56 -7.34
CA LYS A 27 -32.14 -15.20 -7.88
C LYS A 27 -31.44 -14.15 -7.01
N VAL A 28 -31.67 -14.18 -5.70
CA VAL A 28 -31.06 -13.25 -4.74
C VAL A 28 -29.53 -13.40 -4.66
N ILE A 29 -29.04 -14.64 -4.55
CA ILE A 29 -27.60 -14.91 -4.48
C ILE A 29 -26.91 -14.57 -5.82
N LEU A 30 -27.55 -14.88 -6.94
CA LEU A 30 -27.04 -14.58 -8.27
C LEU A 30 -26.86 -13.07 -8.45
N PHE A 31 -27.85 -12.26 -8.06
CA PHE A 31 -27.71 -10.80 -8.12
C PHE A 31 -26.54 -10.30 -7.26
N ALA A 32 -26.39 -10.83 -6.04
CA ALA A 32 -25.25 -10.53 -5.17
C ALA A 32 -23.90 -10.93 -5.79
N LEU A 33 -23.83 -12.05 -6.51
CA LEU A 33 -22.63 -12.50 -7.23
C LEU A 33 -22.31 -11.60 -8.43
N CYS A 34 -23.32 -11.13 -9.16
CA CYS A 34 -23.14 -10.18 -10.26
C CYS A 34 -22.59 -8.85 -9.75
N TYR A 35 -23.12 -8.37 -8.62
CA TYR A 35 -22.59 -7.20 -7.94
C TYR A 35 -21.14 -7.42 -7.46
N PHE A 36 -20.87 -8.56 -6.82
CA PHE A 36 -19.53 -8.96 -6.41
C PHE A 36 -18.56 -8.94 -7.59
N HIS A 37 -18.90 -9.58 -8.71
CA HIS A 37 -18.09 -9.63 -9.93
C HIS A 37 -17.80 -8.22 -10.49
N ALA A 38 -18.82 -7.37 -10.55
CA ALA A 38 -18.68 -5.99 -11.00
C ALA A 38 -17.77 -5.17 -10.07
N VAL A 39 -17.85 -5.40 -8.75
CA VAL A 39 -16.99 -4.76 -7.74
C VAL A 39 -15.54 -5.22 -7.89
N VAL A 40 -15.25 -6.52 -7.88
CA VAL A 40 -13.86 -7.02 -7.93
C VAL A 40 -13.16 -6.61 -9.21
N SER A 41 -13.86 -6.62 -10.35
CA SER A 41 -13.32 -6.23 -11.64
C SER A 41 -12.98 -4.74 -11.72
N GLN A 42 -13.86 -3.87 -11.21
CA GLN A 42 -13.65 -2.43 -11.30
C GLN A 42 -12.84 -1.83 -10.16
N ARG A 43 -12.75 -2.50 -9.02
CA ARG A 43 -11.94 -2.04 -7.90
C ARG A 43 -10.47 -1.84 -8.29
N ALA A 44 -9.98 -2.55 -9.30
CA ALA A 44 -8.64 -2.36 -9.88
C ALA A 44 -8.38 -0.94 -10.42
N LYS A 45 -9.43 -0.16 -10.72
CA LYS A 45 -9.31 1.25 -11.14
C LYS A 45 -8.66 2.13 -10.07
N PHE A 46 -8.85 1.81 -8.80
CA PHE A 46 -8.30 2.59 -7.69
C PHE A 46 -6.82 2.26 -7.37
N GLY A 47 -6.14 1.47 -8.21
CA GLY A 47 -4.74 1.12 -7.98
C GLY A 47 -4.56 0.29 -6.69
N SER A 48 -3.51 0.58 -5.92
CA SER A 48 -3.11 -0.22 -4.76
C SER A 48 -4.08 -0.21 -3.58
N ILE A 49 -4.98 0.79 -3.44
CA ILE A 49 -6.05 0.74 -2.42
C ILE A 49 -7.17 -0.23 -2.83
N GLY A 50 -7.32 -0.45 -4.14
CA GLY A 50 -8.24 -1.41 -4.70
C GLY A 50 -7.71 -2.84 -4.57
N TRP A 51 -6.59 -3.11 -5.25
CA TRP A 51 -5.88 -4.38 -5.22
C TRP A 51 -4.37 -4.12 -5.21
N ASN A 52 -3.62 -4.89 -4.42
CA ASN A 52 -2.16 -4.79 -4.40
C ASN A 52 -1.56 -5.15 -5.76
N ARG A 53 -2.17 -6.08 -6.49
CA ARG A 53 -1.80 -6.46 -7.87
C ARG A 53 -3.02 -6.44 -8.80
N LYS A 54 -2.79 -6.36 -10.10
CA LYS A 54 -3.87 -6.45 -11.10
C LYS A 54 -4.16 -7.91 -11.41
N TYR A 55 -5.42 -8.31 -11.28
CA TYR A 55 -5.89 -9.67 -11.58
C TYR A 55 -6.83 -9.69 -12.78
N PRO A 56 -6.72 -10.69 -13.68
CA PRO A 56 -7.54 -10.78 -14.87
C PRO A 56 -8.87 -11.52 -14.59
N PHE A 57 -9.78 -10.91 -13.81
CA PHE A 57 -11.11 -11.49 -13.61
C PHE A 57 -11.92 -11.46 -14.89
N SER A 58 -12.57 -12.59 -15.22
CA SER A 58 -13.33 -12.79 -16.45
C SER A 58 -14.81 -13.08 -16.18
N SER A 59 -15.67 -12.92 -17.19
CA SER A 59 -17.07 -13.34 -17.11
C SER A 59 -17.21 -14.86 -17.03
N GLY A 60 -16.21 -15.62 -17.50
CA GLY A 60 -16.17 -17.08 -17.34
C GLY A 60 -16.14 -17.50 -15.88
N ASP A 61 -15.42 -16.75 -15.02
CA ASP A 61 -15.38 -17.01 -13.58
C ASP A 61 -16.79 -16.85 -12.95
N LEU A 62 -17.54 -15.84 -13.38
CA LEU A 62 -18.91 -15.61 -12.93
C LEU A 62 -19.85 -16.73 -13.39
N GLN A 63 -19.79 -17.12 -14.67
CA GLN A 63 -20.63 -18.19 -15.22
C GLN A 63 -20.41 -19.51 -14.48
N ILE A 64 -19.15 -19.89 -14.25
CA ILE A 64 -18.81 -21.10 -13.49
C ILE A 64 -19.34 -21.01 -12.04
N CYS A 65 -19.23 -19.84 -11.39
CA CYS A 65 -19.79 -19.65 -10.05
C CYS A 65 -21.31 -19.82 -10.02
N ILE A 66 -22.02 -19.36 -11.04
CA ILE A 66 -23.48 -19.53 -11.17
C ILE A 66 -23.85 -21.00 -11.37
N ASP A 67 -23.13 -21.73 -12.22
CA ASP A 67 -23.34 -23.17 -12.41
C ASP A 67 -23.11 -23.96 -11.12
N VAL A 68 -22.04 -23.64 -10.38
CA VAL A 68 -21.74 -24.24 -9.07
C VAL A 68 -22.84 -23.89 -8.07
N LEU A 69 -23.29 -22.63 -8.04
CA LEU A 69 -24.39 -22.20 -7.17
C LEU A 69 -25.65 -23.04 -7.41
N ARG A 70 -26.05 -23.20 -8.69
CA ARG A 70 -27.23 -24.02 -9.05
C ARG A 70 -27.10 -25.44 -8.51
N ASN A 71 -25.98 -26.10 -8.82
CA ASN A 71 -25.74 -27.49 -8.42
C ASN A 71 -25.77 -27.67 -6.88
N TYR A 72 -25.20 -26.72 -6.13
CA TYR A 72 -25.18 -26.77 -4.67
C TYR A 72 -26.56 -26.51 -4.06
N LEU A 73 -27.36 -25.62 -4.64
CA LEU A 73 -28.72 -25.34 -4.15
C LEU A 73 -29.69 -26.50 -4.43
N GLU A 74 -29.53 -27.20 -5.54
CA GLU A 74 -30.32 -28.40 -5.89
C GLU A 74 -29.98 -29.60 -5.01
N THR A 75 -28.69 -29.82 -4.77
CA THR A 75 -28.24 -31.02 -4.02
C THR A 75 -28.52 -30.91 -2.53
N ASN A 76 -28.40 -29.70 -1.96
CA ASN A 76 -28.46 -29.51 -0.52
C ASN A 76 -29.81 -28.92 -0.08
N VAL A 77 -30.39 -29.39 1.02
CA VAL A 77 -31.64 -28.82 1.57
C VAL A 77 -31.40 -27.41 2.11
N LYS A 78 -30.30 -27.19 2.84
CA LYS A 78 -29.87 -25.88 3.37
C LYS A 78 -28.75 -25.30 2.51
N ILE A 79 -28.62 -23.97 2.51
CA ILE A 79 -27.56 -23.27 1.77
C ILE A 79 -26.23 -23.44 2.53
N PRO A 80 -25.20 -24.06 1.92
CA PRO A 80 -23.90 -24.22 2.55
C PRO A 80 -23.04 -22.97 2.34
N TRP A 81 -23.22 -21.97 3.20
CA TRP A 81 -22.55 -20.67 3.07
C TRP A 81 -21.02 -20.75 3.10
N GLU A 82 -20.47 -21.56 3.99
CA GLU A 82 -19.02 -21.70 4.14
C GLU A 82 -18.39 -22.31 2.89
N ASP A 83 -19.01 -23.38 2.34
CA ASP A 83 -18.54 -24.03 1.12
C ASP A 83 -18.64 -23.08 -0.08
N LEU A 84 -19.77 -22.37 -0.25
CA LEU A 84 -19.93 -21.41 -1.36
C LEU A 84 -18.91 -20.28 -1.28
N ARG A 85 -18.71 -19.69 -0.09
CA ARG A 85 -17.70 -18.63 0.11
C ARG A 85 -16.28 -19.13 -0.15
N TYR A 86 -15.97 -20.35 0.29
CA TYR A 86 -14.68 -20.97 0.06
C TYR A 86 -14.44 -21.25 -1.43
N ILE A 87 -15.41 -21.87 -2.12
CA ILE A 87 -15.28 -22.19 -3.55
C ILE A 87 -15.15 -20.91 -4.37
N PHE A 88 -16.01 -19.91 -4.14
CA PHE A 88 -15.95 -18.66 -4.90
C PHE A 88 -14.70 -17.84 -4.57
N GLY A 89 -14.34 -17.74 -3.29
CA GLY A 89 -13.27 -16.86 -2.81
C GLY A 89 -11.88 -17.44 -2.89
N GLU A 90 -11.70 -18.72 -2.58
CA GLU A 90 -10.37 -19.36 -2.50
C GLU A 90 -10.01 -20.12 -3.78
N ILE A 91 -11.00 -20.70 -4.47
CA ILE A 91 -10.79 -21.54 -5.67
C ILE A 91 -11.01 -20.74 -6.95
N MET A 92 -12.22 -20.21 -7.18
CA MET A 92 -12.59 -19.57 -8.45
C MET A 92 -11.89 -18.23 -8.62
N TYR A 93 -12.29 -17.20 -7.85
CA TYR A 93 -11.64 -15.90 -7.90
C TYR A 93 -10.26 -15.95 -7.24
N GLY A 94 -10.12 -16.72 -6.14
CA GLY A 94 -8.86 -16.89 -5.43
C GLY A 94 -7.77 -17.60 -6.23
N GLY A 95 -8.12 -18.40 -7.24
CA GLY A 95 -7.16 -19.02 -8.15
C GLY A 95 -6.35 -17.99 -8.95
N HIS A 96 -6.91 -16.80 -9.20
CA HIS A 96 -6.22 -15.69 -9.86
C HIS A 96 -5.37 -14.85 -8.89
N ILE A 97 -5.70 -14.88 -7.59
CA ILE A 97 -5.13 -13.99 -6.59
C ILE A 97 -3.84 -14.60 -6.02
N THR A 98 -2.75 -13.83 -6.12
CA THR A 98 -1.42 -14.26 -5.68
C THR A 98 -0.95 -13.61 -4.38
N ASP A 99 -1.58 -12.50 -3.96
CA ASP A 99 -1.25 -11.78 -2.73
C ASP A 99 -2.24 -12.14 -1.61
N ASP A 100 -1.72 -12.45 -0.42
CA ASP A 100 -2.54 -12.91 0.71
C ASP A 100 -3.48 -11.83 1.26
N TRP A 101 -3.08 -10.55 1.17
CA TRP A 101 -3.93 -9.43 1.61
C TRP A 101 -5.08 -9.19 0.63
N ASP A 102 -4.81 -9.33 -0.67
CA ASP A 102 -5.85 -9.34 -1.70
C ASP A 102 -6.79 -10.55 -1.53
N ARG A 103 -6.26 -11.73 -1.16
CA ARG A 103 -7.07 -12.92 -0.89
C ARG A 103 -8.00 -12.69 0.31
N ARG A 104 -7.48 -12.10 1.38
CA ARG A 104 -8.26 -11.66 2.55
C ARG A 104 -9.36 -10.66 2.16
N LEU A 105 -9.08 -9.72 1.26
CA LEU A 105 -10.06 -8.77 0.75
C LEU A 105 -11.19 -9.48 -0.01
N CYS A 106 -10.85 -10.38 -0.94
CA CYS A 106 -11.82 -11.16 -1.70
C CYS A 106 -12.76 -11.97 -0.79
N ARG A 107 -12.20 -12.66 0.22
CA ARG A 107 -12.99 -13.40 1.21
C ARG A 107 -13.93 -12.48 2.01
N ASN A 108 -13.45 -11.31 2.44
CA ASN A 108 -14.28 -10.35 3.19
C ASN A 108 -15.46 -9.82 2.37
N TYR A 109 -15.29 -9.64 1.06
CA TYR A 109 -16.41 -9.31 0.19
C TYR A 109 -17.49 -10.38 0.19
N LEU A 110 -17.09 -11.65 0.03
CA LEU A 110 -18.04 -12.76 0.02
C LEU A 110 -18.69 -12.97 1.38
N GLU A 111 -17.97 -12.78 2.48
CA GLU A 111 -18.56 -12.80 3.83
C GLU A 111 -19.61 -11.70 4.03
N THR A 112 -19.35 -10.52 3.47
CA THR A 112 -20.24 -9.35 3.59
C THR A 112 -21.48 -9.49 2.68
N TYR A 113 -21.31 -9.97 1.45
CA TYR A 113 -22.40 -10.06 0.48
C TYR A 113 -23.19 -11.37 0.57
N LEU A 114 -22.53 -12.49 0.87
CA LEU A 114 -23.15 -13.81 0.92
C LEU A 114 -23.35 -14.25 2.37
N ASN A 115 -24.38 -13.75 3.04
CA ASN A 115 -24.70 -14.10 4.43
C ASN A 115 -26.16 -14.56 4.62
N PRO A 116 -26.46 -15.30 5.70
CA PRO A 116 -27.83 -15.73 5.98
C PRO A 116 -28.82 -14.56 6.09
N THR A 117 -28.35 -13.40 6.57
CA THR A 117 -29.15 -12.19 6.76
C THR A 117 -29.63 -11.57 5.45
N MET A 118 -29.16 -12.02 4.29
CA MET A 118 -29.63 -11.53 2.99
C MET A 118 -31.11 -11.77 2.74
N PHE A 119 -31.70 -12.80 3.37
CA PHE A 119 -33.11 -13.14 3.23
C PHE A 119 -34.00 -12.42 4.25
N GLU A 120 -33.42 -11.68 5.19
CA GLU A 120 -34.14 -10.93 6.23
C GLU A 120 -34.59 -9.55 5.75
N GLY A 121 -34.20 -9.13 4.53
CA GLY A 121 -34.72 -7.94 3.84
C GLY A 121 -33.90 -6.65 4.03
N ASP A 122 -32.90 -6.65 4.91
CA ASP A 122 -32.16 -5.44 5.31
C ASP A 122 -30.70 -5.40 4.80
N LEU A 123 -30.33 -6.25 3.83
CA LEU A 123 -28.96 -6.26 3.32
C LEU A 123 -28.75 -5.19 2.25
N TYR A 124 -27.82 -4.28 2.53
CA TYR A 124 -27.31 -3.29 1.58
C TYR A 124 -25.98 -3.77 1.01
N LEU A 125 -25.88 -3.83 -0.33
CA LEU A 125 -24.63 -4.16 -1.02
C LEU A 125 -23.64 -2.99 -1.00
N ALA A 126 -24.17 -1.76 -1.01
CA ALA A 126 -23.42 -0.54 -0.78
C ALA A 126 -24.32 0.51 -0.09
N PRO A 127 -23.75 1.61 0.43
CA PRO A 127 -24.56 2.72 0.94
C PRO A 127 -25.58 3.16 -0.12
N ASP A 128 -26.84 3.22 0.27
CA ASP A 128 -27.98 3.58 -0.58
C ASP A 128 -28.30 2.60 -1.73
N PHE A 129 -27.72 1.39 -1.72
CA PHE A 129 -28.02 0.35 -2.70
C PHE A 129 -28.43 -0.97 -2.01
N PRO A 130 -29.74 -1.21 -1.84
CA PRO A 130 -30.26 -2.44 -1.26
C PRO A 130 -30.08 -3.63 -2.21
N LEU A 131 -30.05 -4.84 -1.65
CA LEU A 131 -30.07 -6.07 -2.42
C LEU A 131 -31.40 -6.16 -3.20
N ALA A 132 -31.32 -6.52 -4.49
CA ALA A 132 -32.51 -6.68 -5.30
C ALA A 132 -33.35 -7.88 -4.80
N PRO A 133 -34.69 -7.74 -4.71
CA PRO A 133 -35.58 -8.87 -4.48
C PRO A 133 -35.52 -9.84 -5.68
N PRO A 134 -36.08 -11.06 -5.57
CA PRO A 134 -36.20 -11.94 -6.72
C PRO A 134 -37.05 -11.28 -7.82
N LEU A 135 -36.41 -10.95 -8.94
CA LEU A 135 -37.03 -10.29 -10.09
C LEU A 135 -36.73 -11.08 -11.37
N ASP A 136 -37.48 -10.76 -12.43
CA ASP A 136 -37.19 -11.24 -13.78
C ASP A 136 -36.00 -10.50 -14.39
N TYR A 137 -35.42 -11.08 -15.44
CA TYR A 137 -34.25 -10.55 -16.14
C TYR A 137 -34.39 -9.06 -16.47
N LYS A 138 -35.47 -8.67 -17.17
CA LYS A 138 -35.69 -7.26 -17.55
C LYS A 138 -35.88 -6.36 -16.32
N ALA A 139 -36.55 -6.87 -15.29
CA ALA A 139 -36.80 -6.13 -14.07
C ALA A 139 -35.51 -5.91 -13.25
N TYR A 140 -34.52 -6.80 -13.32
CA TYR A 140 -33.20 -6.53 -12.76
C TYR A 140 -32.50 -5.35 -13.44
N HIS A 141 -32.54 -5.28 -14.76
CA HIS A 141 -31.94 -4.14 -15.48
C HIS A 141 -32.63 -2.83 -15.07
N THR A 142 -33.96 -2.79 -15.05
CA THR A 142 -34.72 -1.62 -14.59
C THR A 142 -34.43 -1.28 -13.13
N TYR A 143 -34.29 -2.27 -12.25
CA TYR A 143 -33.91 -2.05 -10.86
C TYR A 143 -32.54 -1.39 -10.73
N VAL A 144 -31.56 -1.84 -11.52
CA VAL A 144 -30.22 -1.25 -11.53
C VAL A 144 -30.28 0.20 -12.03
N ASP A 145 -31.04 0.50 -13.08
CA ASP A 145 -31.21 1.86 -13.60
C ASP A 145 -31.87 2.80 -12.58
N ASP A 146 -32.87 2.31 -11.84
CA ASP A 146 -33.67 3.12 -10.90
C ASP A 146 -33.01 3.31 -9.52
N LYS A 147 -32.31 2.28 -9.02
CA LYS A 147 -31.83 2.22 -7.63
C LYS A 147 -30.33 2.45 -7.47
N LEU A 148 -29.52 2.24 -8.51
CA LEU A 148 -28.08 2.40 -8.37
C LEU A 148 -27.73 3.91 -8.25
N PRO A 149 -27.08 4.34 -7.16
CA PRO A 149 -26.67 5.74 -7.03
C PRO A 149 -25.53 6.08 -8.01
N SER A 150 -25.22 7.38 -8.10
CA SER A 150 -24.10 7.86 -8.91
C SER A 150 -22.79 7.17 -8.51
N GLU A 151 -21.92 6.99 -9.50
CA GLU A 151 -20.66 6.27 -9.29
C GLU A 151 -19.82 6.97 -8.23
N SER A 152 -19.50 6.24 -7.16
CA SER A 152 -18.66 6.71 -6.08
C SER A 152 -17.81 5.56 -5.52
N PRO A 153 -16.67 5.83 -4.89
CA PRO A 153 -15.84 4.79 -4.26
C PRO A 153 -16.60 3.95 -3.22
N LYS A 154 -17.65 4.51 -2.62
CA LYS A 154 -18.50 3.83 -1.63
C LYS A 154 -19.19 2.59 -2.19
N LEU A 155 -19.50 2.56 -3.49
CA LEU A 155 -20.04 1.38 -4.18
C LEU A 155 -19.07 0.19 -4.16
N TYR A 156 -17.78 0.46 -3.98
CA TYR A 156 -16.76 -0.57 -3.90
C TYR A 156 -16.34 -0.81 -2.44
N GLY A 157 -17.01 -0.21 -1.45
CA GLY A 157 -16.62 -0.26 -0.04
C GLY A 157 -15.41 0.62 0.31
N LEU A 158 -15.00 1.52 -0.58
CA LEU A 158 -13.89 2.45 -0.36
C LEU A 158 -14.37 3.80 0.21
N HIS A 159 -13.46 4.49 0.91
CA HIS A 159 -13.70 5.86 1.35
C HIS A 159 -13.71 6.83 0.15
N PRO A 160 -14.51 7.91 0.14
CA PRO A 160 -14.57 8.89 -0.95
C PRO A 160 -13.22 9.51 -1.37
N ASN A 161 -12.25 9.54 -0.45
CA ASN A 161 -10.89 10.00 -0.73
C ASN A 161 -10.19 9.20 -1.85
N ALA A 162 -10.57 7.94 -2.07
CA ALA A 162 -10.02 7.13 -3.15
C ALA A 162 -10.29 7.73 -4.55
N GLU A 163 -11.36 8.51 -4.71
CA GLU A 163 -11.64 9.23 -5.96
C GLU A 163 -10.65 10.37 -6.20
N ILE A 164 -10.28 11.09 -5.13
CA ILE A 164 -9.30 12.18 -5.21
C ILE A 164 -7.94 11.61 -5.64
N ASP A 165 -7.49 10.52 -5.03
CA ASP A 165 -6.24 9.84 -5.41
C ASP A 165 -6.31 9.33 -6.87
N PHE A 166 -7.42 8.71 -7.27
CA PHE A 166 -7.61 8.22 -8.64
C PHE A 166 -7.52 9.34 -9.68
N LEU A 167 -8.22 10.46 -9.46
CA LEU A 167 -8.20 11.62 -10.35
C LEU A 167 -6.83 12.31 -10.37
N SER A 168 -6.16 12.39 -9.22
CA SER A 168 -4.81 12.96 -9.10
C SER A 168 -3.80 12.15 -9.91
N GLN A 169 -3.79 10.82 -9.76
CA GLN A 169 -2.90 9.94 -10.53
C GLN A 169 -3.20 9.97 -12.04
N THR A 170 -4.48 10.10 -12.40
CA THR A 170 -4.87 10.21 -13.82
C THR A 170 -4.38 11.53 -14.43
N SER A 171 -4.46 12.63 -13.66
CA SER A 171 -3.97 13.94 -14.07
C SER A 171 -2.45 13.95 -14.20
N GLU A 172 -1.73 13.34 -13.24
CA GLU A 172 -0.27 13.23 -13.28
C GLU A 172 0.21 12.42 -14.50
N LYS A 173 -0.45 11.30 -14.81
CA LYS A 173 -0.18 10.52 -16.04
C LYS A 173 -0.40 11.36 -17.29
N LEU A 174 -1.47 12.16 -17.33
CA LEU A 174 -1.75 13.06 -18.45
C LEU A 174 -0.63 14.10 -18.61
N PHE A 175 -0.22 14.75 -17.52
CA PHE A 175 0.88 15.73 -17.56
C PHE A 175 2.20 15.10 -18.01
N ARG A 176 2.50 13.89 -17.54
CA ARG A 176 3.69 13.16 -17.97
C ARG A 176 3.68 12.89 -19.47
N ILE A 177 2.56 12.39 -20.01
CA ILE A 177 2.40 12.14 -21.45
C ILE A 177 2.56 13.45 -22.24
N LEU A 178 2.01 14.57 -21.74
CA LEU A 178 2.18 15.88 -22.36
C LEU A 178 3.64 16.35 -22.38
N ILE A 179 4.40 16.12 -21.30
CA ILE A 179 5.83 16.43 -21.25
C ILE A 179 6.61 15.53 -22.24
N GLU A 180 6.28 14.25 -22.32
CA GLU A 180 6.93 13.30 -23.24
C GLU A 180 6.68 13.64 -24.72
N ILE A 181 5.49 14.15 -25.06
CA ILE A 181 5.11 14.56 -26.42
C ILE A 181 5.57 15.99 -26.74
N SER A 182 5.82 16.82 -25.73
CA SER A 182 6.27 18.20 -25.95
C SER A 182 7.55 18.20 -26.80
N PRO A 183 7.64 19.09 -27.81
CA PRO A 183 8.80 19.13 -28.69
C PRO A 183 10.05 19.31 -27.82
N ARG A 184 10.88 18.26 -27.78
CA ARG A 184 12.19 18.27 -27.14
C ARG A 184 13.00 19.29 -27.93
N ASP A 185 13.20 20.48 -27.38
CA ASP A 185 13.77 21.63 -28.07
C ASP A 185 14.80 21.21 -29.11
N THR A 186 14.42 21.33 -30.38
CA THR A 186 15.36 21.45 -31.48
C THR A 186 16.15 22.72 -31.20
N ASN A 187 17.36 22.58 -30.66
CA ASN A 187 18.41 23.60 -30.62
C ASN A 187 17.89 25.03 -30.75
N SER A 188 17.48 25.63 -29.63
CA SER A 188 17.24 27.08 -29.51
C SER A 188 18.56 27.87 -29.58
N ASN A 189 19.34 27.63 -30.63
CA ASN A 189 20.41 28.51 -31.12
C ASN A 189 19.87 29.50 -32.18
N ILE A 190 18.55 29.63 -32.33
CA ILE A 190 17.95 30.60 -33.24
C ILE A 190 17.06 31.54 -32.43
N HIS A 191 17.65 32.69 -32.09
CA HIS A 191 17.01 33.93 -31.59
C HIS A 191 16.56 33.98 -30.12
N GLY A 192 17.51 34.26 -29.23
CA GLY A 192 17.45 35.47 -28.40
C GLY A 192 16.32 35.65 -27.38
N GLN A 193 15.66 34.59 -26.91
CA GLN A 193 14.80 34.68 -25.71
C GLN A 193 15.57 34.26 -24.46
N SER A 194 16.13 35.28 -23.80
CA SER A 194 16.73 35.26 -22.47
C SER A 194 15.65 35.01 -21.40
N GLY A 195 15.37 33.75 -21.07
CA GLY A 195 14.47 33.45 -19.95
C GLY A 195 14.37 32.00 -19.49
N THR A 196 14.68 31.03 -20.36
CA THR A 196 14.67 29.60 -20.01
C THR A 196 16.09 29.05 -19.97
N MET A 197 16.52 28.60 -18.80
CA MET A 197 17.80 27.91 -18.61
C MET A 197 17.97 26.80 -19.64
N SER A 198 19.17 26.68 -20.21
CA SER A 198 19.48 25.58 -21.14
C SER A 198 19.37 24.23 -20.41
N ARG A 199 19.01 23.16 -21.13
CA ARG A 199 18.92 21.79 -20.59
C ARG A 199 20.18 21.41 -19.80
N ASP A 200 21.35 21.70 -20.38
CA ASP A 200 22.64 21.37 -19.77
C ASP A 200 22.93 22.23 -18.54
N GLU A 201 22.42 23.46 -18.51
CA GLU A 201 22.55 24.36 -17.36
C GLU A 201 21.68 23.88 -16.19
N LYS A 202 20.46 23.41 -16.46
CA LYS A 202 19.59 22.79 -15.44
C LYS A 202 20.23 21.53 -14.86
N ILE A 203 20.74 20.64 -15.72
CA ILE A 203 21.41 19.40 -15.27
C ILE A 203 22.65 19.74 -14.43
N ARG A 204 23.46 20.71 -14.88
CA ARG A 204 24.67 21.15 -14.16
C ARG A 204 24.33 21.71 -12.78
N ASN A 205 23.30 22.55 -12.65
CA ASN A 205 22.92 23.10 -11.35
C ASN A 205 22.51 22.02 -10.35
N VAL A 206 21.71 21.02 -10.77
CA VAL A 206 21.31 19.89 -9.91
C VAL A 206 22.52 19.02 -9.55
N LEU A 207 23.40 18.78 -10.52
CA LEU A 207 24.63 18.02 -10.31
C LEU A 207 25.55 18.70 -9.28
N GLU A 208 25.77 20.01 -9.41
CA GLU A 208 26.58 20.78 -8.46
C GLU A 208 25.96 20.79 -7.06
N GLU A 209 24.64 20.97 -6.97
CA GLU A 209 23.91 20.88 -5.69
C GLU A 209 24.14 19.53 -5.01
N PHE A 210 24.01 18.43 -5.76
CA PHE A 210 24.16 17.09 -5.21
C PHE A 210 25.61 16.83 -4.79
N GLN A 211 26.58 17.15 -5.65
CA GLN A 211 28.00 16.99 -5.35
C GLN A 211 28.43 17.75 -4.09
N ASN A 212 27.92 18.98 -3.89
CA ASN A 212 28.24 19.81 -2.74
C ASN A 212 27.67 19.29 -1.42
N HIS A 213 26.57 18.54 -1.47
CA HIS A 213 25.87 18.03 -0.28
C HIS A 213 26.09 16.52 -0.04
N MET A 214 26.91 15.85 -0.85
CA MET A 214 27.23 14.44 -0.64
C MET A 214 27.97 14.24 0.70
N PRO A 215 27.42 13.44 1.63
CA PRO A 215 28.08 13.16 2.90
C PRO A 215 29.24 12.18 2.72
N GLU A 216 30.09 12.02 3.73
CA GLU A 216 31.21 11.06 3.74
C GLU A 216 30.75 9.62 4.00
N ASP A 217 31.58 8.64 3.62
CA ASP A 217 31.31 7.22 3.91
C ASP A 217 31.46 6.95 5.41
N PHE A 218 30.60 6.08 5.96
CA PHE A 218 30.78 5.55 7.30
C PHE A 218 32.02 4.64 7.37
N THR A 219 32.92 4.87 8.33
CA THR A 219 34.08 3.99 8.58
C THR A 219 33.64 2.69 9.27
N ILE A 220 33.21 1.72 8.46
CA ILE A 220 32.64 0.44 8.93
C ILE A 220 33.59 -0.34 9.87
N VAL A 221 34.90 -0.27 9.65
CA VAL A 221 35.90 -0.97 10.48
C VAL A 221 35.89 -0.45 11.92
N GLU A 222 35.87 0.88 12.09
CA GLU A 222 35.83 1.53 13.40
C GLU A 222 34.46 1.35 14.08
N LEU A 223 33.40 1.35 13.29
CA LEU A 223 32.05 1.08 13.79
C LEU A 223 31.94 -0.35 14.33
N ARG A 224 32.39 -1.35 13.57
CA ARG A 224 32.40 -2.76 13.98
C ARG A 224 33.19 -3.00 15.27
N ALA A 225 34.32 -2.31 15.45
CA ALA A 225 35.13 -2.42 16.66
C ALA A 225 34.42 -1.91 17.93
N ARG A 226 33.42 -1.03 17.79
CA ARG A 226 32.64 -0.46 18.90
C ARG A 226 31.34 -1.22 19.20
N VAL A 227 30.89 -2.09 18.30
CA VAL A 227 29.60 -2.77 18.40
C VAL A 227 29.70 -4.01 19.30
N ASP A 228 28.85 -4.07 20.31
CA ASP A 228 28.56 -5.34 20.99
C ASP A 228 27.57 -6.16 20.15
N GLU A 229 28.04 -7.27 19.58
CA GLU A 229 27.21 -8.20 18.78
C GLU A 229 26.02 -8.77 19.57
N ARG A 230 26.05 -8.70 20.91
CA ARG A 230 24.92 -9.10 21.75
C ARG A 230 23.76 -8.12 21.70
N ASN A 231 23.98 -6.87 21.26
CA ASN A 231 22.92 -5.87 21.09
C ASN A 231 22.33 -5.93 19.67
N PRO A 232 21.11 -6.49 19.48
CA PRO A 232 20.50 -6.62 18.16
C PRO A 232 20.31 -5.28 17.44
N TYR A 233 20.06 -4.20 18.19
CA TYR A 233 19.85 -2.86 17.63
C TYR A 233 21.12 -2.30 16.99
N ALA A 234 22.28 -2.52 17.63
CA ALA A 234 23.57 -2.06 17.13
C ALA A 234 23.96 -2.78 15.83
N VAL A 235 23.65 -4.08 15.73
CA VAL A 235 23.85 -4.87 14.50
C VAL A 235 23.01 -4.32 13.34
N VAL A 236 21.75 -3.93 13.59
CA VAL A 236 20.90 -3.31 12.57
C VAL A 236 21.49 -1.98 12.12
N ALA A 237 21.85 -1.09 13.06
CA ALA A 237 22.43 0.22 12.72
C ALA A 237 23.70 0.08 11.84
N LEU A 238 24.55 -0.90 12.14
CA LEU A 238 25.73 -1.20 11.35
C LEU A 238 25.39 -1.67 9.93
N GLN A 239 24.42 -2.59 9.78
CA GLN A 239 23.99 -3.08 8.46
C GLN A 239 23.37 -1.96 7.61
N GLU A 240 22.64 -1.05 8.24
CA GLU A 240 22.06 0.12 7.60
C GLU A 240 23.14 1.09 7.11
N ALA A 241 24.17 1.35 7.93
CA ALA A 241 25.33 2.16 7.52
C ALA A 241 26.11 1.53 6.35
N GLU A 242 26.28 0.21 6.35
CA GLU A 242 26.90 -0.50 5.23
C GLU A 242 26.10 -0.33 3.94
N ARG A 243 24.77 -0.50 3.99
CA ARG A 243 23.90 -0.31 2.82
C ARG A 243 23.94 1.13 2.31
N MET A 244 23.94 2.11 3.22
CA MET A 244 24.08 3.51 2.87
C MET A 244 25.39 3.78 2.12
N ASN A 245 26.51 3.23 2.58
CA ASN A 245 27.79 3.37 1.88
C ASN A 245 27.77 2.81 0.45
N HIS A 246 27.10 1.67 0.23
CA HIS A 246 26.96 1.14 -1.14
C HIS A 246 26.18 2.12 -2.02
N LEU A 247 25.07 2.67 -1.53
CA LEU A 247 24.28 3.65 -2.27
C LEU A 247 25.09 4.94 -2.54
N LEU A 248 25.77 5.49 -1.54
CA LEU A 248 26.57 6.71 -1.67
C LEU A 248 27.69 6.55 -2.72
N ARG A 249 28.35 5.39 -2.77
CA ARG A 249 29.40 5.11 -3.76
C ARG A 249 28.86 5.09 -5.19
N GLU A 250 27.73 4.43 -5.40
CA GLU A 250 27.06 4.37 -6.71
C GLU A 250 26.66 5.79 -7.16
N ILE A 251 26.05 6.59 -6.27
CA ILE A 251 25.69 7.99 -6.56
C ILE A 251 26.94 8.81 -6.90
N ARG A 252 28.00 8.75 -6.09
CA ARG A 252 29.24 9.50 -6.36
C ARG A 252 29.88 9.11 -7.68
N GLN A 253 29.85 7.82 -8.05
CA GLN A 253 30.36 7.36 -9.33
C GLN A 253 29.52 7.93 -10.48
N SER A 254 28.19 7.77 -10.44
CA SER A 254 27.30 8.32 -11.46
C SER A 254 27.43 9.85 -11.60
N LEU A 255 27.57 10.60 -10.50
CA LEU A 255 27.76 12.05 -10.53
C LEU A 255 29.09 12.46 -11.18
N LYS A 256 30.17 11.70 -10.98
CA LYS A 256 31.46 11.96 -11.62
C LYS A 256 31.42 11.67 -13.12
N GLU A 257 30.79 10.57 -13.51
CA GLU A 257 30.63 10.19 -14.91
C GLU A 257 29.77 11.21 -15.66
N LEU A 258 28.69 11.69 -15.03
CA LEU A 258 27.83 12.73 -15.59
C LEU A 258 28.56 14.07 -15.74
N ASP A 259 29.35 14.48 -14.73
CA ASP A 259 30.16 15.71 -14.80
C ASP A 259 31.22 15.64 -15.91
N GLY A 260 31.96 14.52 -15.99
CA GLY A 260 32.95 14.30 -17.05
C GLY A 260 32.31 14.25 -18.45
N GLY A 261 31.10 13.69 -18.57
CA GLY A 261 30.33 13.71 -19.81
C GLY A 261 29.89 15.11 -20.22
N LEU A 262 29.45 15.95 -19.27
CA LEU A 262 29.05 17.35 -19.52
C LEU A 262 30.24 18.26 -19.86
N LYS A 263 31.44 17.95 -19.36
CA LYS A 263 32.69 18.65 -19.69
C LYS A 263 33.31 18.21 -21.02
N GLY A 264 32.84 17.10 -21.60
CA GLY A 264 33.41 16.49 -22.79
C GLY A 264 34.72 15.73 -22.55
N GLU A 265 35.04 15.44 -21.28
CA GLU A 265 36.21 14.65 -20.88
C GLU A 265 35.98 13.15 -21.05
N LEU A 266 34.72 12.71 -20.92
CA LEU A 266 34.27 11.35 -21.14
C LEU A 266 33.42 11.27 -22.42
N ALA A 267 33.57 10.17 -23.16
CA ALA A 267 32.68 9.89 -24.27
C ALA A 267 31.25 9.65 -23.73
N ILE A 268 30.27 10.31 -24.35
CA ILE A 268 28.86 10.15 -23.98
C ILE A 268 28.45 8.71 -24.34
N SER A 269 28.26 7.89 -23.30
CA SER A 269 27.69 6.55 -23.40
C SER A 269 26.17 6.59 -23.26
N SER A 270 25.50 5.51 -23.65
CA SER A 270 24.06 5.37 -23.44
C SER A 270 23.65 5.47 -21.96
N GLU A 271 24.52 5.05 -21.03
CA GLU A 271 24.29 5.16 -19.59
C GLU A 271 24.30 6.62 -19.12
N ILE A 272 25.23 7.44 -19.64
CA ILE A 272 25.30 8.88 -19.33
C ILE A 272 24.09 9.61 -19.94
N GLU A 273 23.65 9.25 -21.15
CA GLU A 273 22.45 9.83 -21.77
C GLU A 273 21.19 9.56 -20.93
N ILE A 274 21.02 8.32 -20.44
CA ILE A 274 19.93 7.95 -19.55
C ILE A 274 20.00 8.74 -18.24
N LEU A 275 21.19 8.91 -17.67
CA LEU A 275 21.38 9.74 -16.46
C LEU A 275 21.02 11.21 -16.72
N GLN A 276 21.44 11.78 -17.85
CA GLN A 276 21.06 13.14 -18.24
C GLN A 276 19.55 13.31 -18.39
N GLU A 277 18.86 12.34 -18.99
CA GLU A 277 17.40 12.36 -19.11
C GLU A 277 16.72 12.26 -17.74
N CYS A 278 17.22 11.40 -16.84
CA CYS A 278 16.72 11.28 -15.46
C CYS A 278 16.86 12.60 -14.69
N PHE A 279 18.03 13.25 -14.75
CA PHE A 279 18.26 14.54 -14.09
C PHE A 279 17.38 15.65 -14.68
N TYR A 280 17.20 15.65 -16.00
CA TYR A 280 16.38 16.64 -16.67
C TYR A 280 14.89 16.53 -16.29
N LEU A 281 14.38 15.29 -16.24
CA LEU A 281 12.99 14.95 -15.90
C LEU A 281 12.72 14.85 -14.39
N ASP A 282 13.72 15.09 -13.54
CA ASP A 282 13.63 14.96 -12.07
C ASP A 282 13.19 13.55 -11.62
N ILE A 283 13.68 12.52 -12.30
CA ILE A 283 13.38 11.10 -12.03
C ILE A 283 14.62 10.43 -11.41
N VAL A 284 14.39 9.61 -10.39
CA VAL A 284 15.47 8.81 -9.76
C VAL A 284 16.01 7.76 -10.74
N PRO A 285 17.32 7.74 -11.04
CA PRO A 285 17.91 6.71 -11.90
C PRO A 285 17.67 5.29 -11.38
N ILE A 286 17.40 4.35 -12.28
CA ILE A 286 17.10 2.95 -11.93
C ILE A 286 18.26 2.28 -11.17
N GLN A 287 19.50 2.63 -11.51
CA GLN A 287 20.70 2.12 -10.85
C GLN A 287 20.71 2.48 -9.35
N TRP A 288 20.29 3.71 -9.01
CA TRP A 288 20.17 4.17 -7.63
C TRP A 288 18.97 3.52 -6.95
N ALA A 289 17.82 3.47 -7.62
CA ALA A 289 16.59 2.87 -7.10
C ALA A 289 16.77 1.38 -6.72
N ASN A 290 17.56 0.62 -7.50
CA ASN A 290 17.86 -0.79 -7.24
C ASN A 290 18.69 -1.03 -5.98
N ARG A 291 19.50 -0.03 -5.56
CA ARG A 291 20.31 -0.07 -4.34
C ARG A 291 19.63 0.62 -3.16
N ALA A 292 18.63 1.45 -3.46
CA ALA A 292 17.91 2.25 -2.50
C ALA A 292 16.64 1.57 -1.97
N TYR A 293 15.90 2.35 -1.20
CA TYR A 293 14.55 2.04 -0.74
C TYR A 293 13.51 2.47 -1.79
N PRO A 294 12.36 1.77 -1.90
CA PRO A 294 11.24 2.21 -2.73
C PRO A 294 10.75 3.60 -2.32
N SER A 295 10.57 4.49 -3.30
CA SER A 295 10.10 5.87 -3.10
C SER A 295 9.27 6.32 -4.30
N LEU A 296 8.36 7.27 -4.08
CA LEU A 296 7.59 7.97 -5.11
C LEU A 296 8.05 9.42 -5.29
N TYR A 297 9.12 9.83 -4.59
CA TYR A 297 9.65 11.18 -4.68
C TYR A 297 10.38 11.42 -6.00
N SER A 298 10.31 12.67 -6.46
CA SER A 298 11.16 13.16 -7.54
C SER A 298 12.63 13.17 -7.11
N LEU A 299 13.56 13.19 -8.06
CA LEU A 299 15.00 13.07 -7.81
C LEU A 299 15.49 14.05 -6.75
N SER A 300 15.10 15.32 -6.85
CA SER A 300 15.48 16.37 -5.91
C SER A 300 14.98 16.09 -4.49
N LEU A 301 13.69 15.72 -4.34
CA LEU A 301 13.11 15.39 -3.04
C LEU A 301 13.67 14.08 -2.46
N TRP A 302 13.93 13.10 -3.32
CA TRP A 302 14.53 11.82 -2.96
C TRP A 302 15.95 12.01 -2.41
N PHE A 303 16.75 12.88 -3.02
CA PHE A 303 18.09 13.18 -2.55
C PHE A 303 18.07 13.82 -1.14
N HIS A 304 17.19 14.80 -0.92
CA HIS A 304 17.00 15.40 0.41
C HIS A 304 16.51 14.39 1.46
N ASP A 305 15.60 13.50 1.08
CA ASP A 305 15.14 12.39 1.94
C ASP A 305 16.30 11.44 2.29
N MET A 306 17.15 11.11 1.33
CA MET A 306 18.36 10.29 1.55
C MET A 306 19.33 10.95 2.55
N LEU A 307 19.55 12.27 2.43
CA LEU A 307 20.37 13.01 3.39
C LEU A 307 19.80 12.99 4.81
N ASN A 308 18.48 13.06 4.97
CA ASN A 308 17.84 12.94 6.27
C ASN A 308 18.03 11.54 6.87
N ARG A 309 17.95 10.49 6.04
CA ARG A 309 18.23 9.10 6.46
C ARG A 309 19.67 8.91 6.86
N TYR A 310 20.60 9.51 6.12
CA TYR A 310 22.03 9.49 6.45
C TYR A 310 22.26 10.05 7.85
N ARG A 311 21.68 11.22 8.16
CA ARG A 311 21.80 11.86 9.49
C ARG A 311 21.22 11.00 10.61
N GLU A 312 20.10 10.32 10.37
CA GLU A 312 19.51 9.42 11.37
C GLU A 312 20.42 8.20 11.64
N ILE A 313 21.03 7.64 10.60
CA ILE A 313 22.02 6.54 10.74
C ILE A 313 23.29 7.06 11.43
N GLU A 314 23.78 8.24 11.07
CA GLU A 314 24.94 8.89 11.68
C GLU A 314 24.73 9.11 13.18
N ASN A 315 23.60 9.70 13.56
CA ASN A 315 23.25 9.90 14.97
C ASN A 315 23.16 8.58 15.73
N TRP A 316 22.58 7.53 15.12
CA TRP A 316 22.44 6.23 15.77
C TRP A 316 23.76 5.47 15.89
N THR A 317 24.65 5.61 14.91
CA THR A 317 25.97 4.95 14.90
C THR A 317 27.04 5.67 15.73
N ALA A 318 26.75 6.88 16.21
CA ALA A 318 27.65 7.64 17.07
C ALA A 318 27.89 6.92 18.43
N ASP A 319 26.81 6.48 19.08
CA ASP A 319 26.84 5.84 20.41
C ASP A 319 26.21 4.43 20.45
N PHE A 320 25.59 3.97 19.36
CA PHE A 320 24.84 2.71 19.28
C PHE A 320 23.73 2.56 20.34
N GLN A 321 23.29 3.67 20.94
CA GLN A 321 22.13 3.66 21.82
C GLN A 321 20.87 3.77 21.00
N LEU A 322 19.80 3.11 21.45
CA LEU A 322 18.52 3.20 20.77
C LEU A 322 18.02 4.66 20.88
N PRO A 323 17.75 5.34 19.77
CA PRO A 323 17.19 6.69 19.78
C PRO A 323 15.84 6.72 20.51
N ASN A 324 15.50 7.87 21.09
CA ASN A 324 14.21 8.08 21.77
C ASN A 324 13.00 7.71 20.90
N SER A 325 13.13 7.89 19.59
CA SER A 325 12.16 7.43 18.60
C SER A 325 12.85 7.15 17.28
N ILE A 326 12.46 6.06 16.61
CA ILE A 326 13.00 5.64 15.32
C ILE A 326 12.06 6.08 14.19
N TRP A 327 12.63 6.67 13.14
CA TRP A 327 11.93 6.85 11.88
C TRP A 327 12.01 5.54 11.08
N LEU A 328 11.02 4.67 11.24
CA LEU A 328 11.01 3.35 10.61
C LEU A 328 11.08 3.45 9.08
N GLY A 329 10.44 4.47 8.51
CA GLY A 329 10.50 4.77 7.08
C GLY A 329 11.88 5.09 6.57
N GLY A 330 12.76 5.63 7.41
CA GLY A 330 14.13 6.00 7.05
C GLY A 330 15.07 4.82 6.82
N LEU A 331 14.74 3.64 7.32
CA LEU A 331 15.61 2.46 7.23
C LEU A 331 15.50 1.76 5.86
N PHE A 332 16.63 1.26 5.36
CA PHE A 332 16.70 0.31 4.26
C PHE A 332 16.04 -1.03 4.63
N ASN A 333 16.09 -1.47 5.88
CA ASN A 333 15.44 -2.71 6.34
C ASN A 333 14.65 -2.55 7.66
N PRO A 334 13.46 -1.92 7.63
CA PRO A 334 12.52 -1.87 8.74
C PRO A 334 12.18 -3.25 9.33
N GLN A 335 12.13 -4.32 8.53
CA GLN A 335 11.84 -5.67 9.05
C GLN A 335 12.95 -6.18 9.97
N ALA A 336 14.22 -5.92 9.62
CA ALA A 336 15.36 -6.27 10.48
C ALA A 336 15.28 -5.51 11.81
N PHE A 337 14.90 -4.23 11.78
CA PHE A 337 14.68 -3.46 13.01
C PHE A 337 13.54 -4.03 13.86
N LEU A 338 12.37 -4.29 13.27
CA LEU A 338 11.24 -4.89 13.97
C LEU A 338 11.60 -6.28 14.57
N THR A 339 12.40 -7.06 13.86
CA THR A 339 12.93 -8.34 14.34
C THR A 339 13.92 -8.16 15.49
N SER A 340 14.76 -7.12 15.43
CA SER A 340 15.71 -6.80 16.51
C SER A 340 14.99 -6.48 17.82
N ILE A 341 13.79 -5.88 17.77
CA ILE A 341 12.93 -5.68 18.96
C ILE A 341 12.54 -7.03 19.56
N MET A 342 12.11 -7.98 18.74
CA MET A 342 11.76 -9.33 19.21
C MET A 342 12.98 -10.04 19.81
N GLN A 343 14.13 -9.95 19.15
CA GLN A 343 15.38 -10.55 19.64
C GLN A 343 15.84 -9.96 20.97
N ALA A 344 15.76 -8.63 21.14
CA ALA A 344 16.17 -7.96 22.36
C ALA A 344 15.29 -8.39 23.55
N VAL A 345 13.97 -8.43 23.37
CA VAL A 345 13.02 -8.87 24.41
C VAL A 345 13.17 -10.37 24.69
N ALA A 346 13.29 -11.20 23.65
CA ALA A 346 13.47 -12.65 23.78
C ALA A 346 14.73 -13.00 24.59
N ARG A 347 15.87 -12.35 24.30
CA ARG A 347 17.12 -12.54 25.05
C ARG A 347 17.01 -12.07 26.50
N LYS A 348 16.34 -10.94 26.74
CA LYS A 348 16.18 -10.38 28.09
C LYS A 348 15.28 -11.23 28.98
N GLN A 349 14.25 -11.86 28.42
CA GLN A 349 13.25 -12.66 29.13
C GLN A 349 13.50 -14.18 29.04
N ASP A 350 14.55 -14.61 28.34
CA ASP A 350 14.85 -16.01 28.02
C ASP A 350 13.68 -16.74 27.36
N TRP A 351 13.04 -16.07 26.40
CA TRP A 351 11.93 -16.62 25.62
C TRP A 351 12.39 -17.07 24.23
N PRO A 352 11.75 -18.11 23.65
CA PRO A 352 12.10 -18.59 22.33
C PRO A 352 11.56 -17.63 21.26
N LEU A 353 12.44 -17.24 20.32
CA LEU A 353 12.16 -16.18 19.32
C LEU A 353 11.04 -16.55 18.34
N ASP A 354 10.87 -17.84 18.05
CA ASP A 354 9.85 -18.39 17.14
C ASP A 354 8.42 -18.16 17.62
N ARG A 355 8.22 -17.97 18.93
CA ARG A 355 6.91 -17.72 19.55
C ARG A 355 6.67 -16.26 19.90
N MET A 356 7.48 -15.34 19.38
CA MET A 356 7.34 -13.91 19.62
C MET A 356 6.52 -13.24 18.52
N CYS A 357 5.68 -12.28 18.92
CA CYS A 357 4.96 -11.39 18.00
C CYS A 357 5.08 -9.94 18.47
N LEU A 358 4.86 -9.01 17.55
CA LEU A 358 4.86 -7.59 17.83
C LEU A 358 3.47 -7.11 18.25
N VAL A 359 3.44 -6.30 19.29
CA VAL A 359 2.26 -5.63 19.80
C VAL A 359 2.48 -4.13 19.73
N VAL A 360 1.47 -3.44 19.21
CA VAL A 360 1.49 -2.00 18.99
C VAL A 360 0.55 -1.31 19.95
N GLU A 361 1.07 -0.29 20.62
CA GLU A 361 0.30 0.64 21.43
C GLU A 361 0.48 2.05 20.90
N ILE A 362 -0.61 2.66 20.44
CA ILE A 362 -0.57 4.03 19.95
C ILE A 362 -0.56 4.98 21.14
N THR A 363 0.44 5.84 21.18
CA THR A 363 0.59 6.84 22.24
C THR A 363 -0.17 8.12 21.88
N LYS A 364 -0.46 8.96 22.89
CA LYS A 364 -1.03 10.29 22.65
C LYS A 364 0.01 11.37 22.36
N LYS A 365 1.30 11.02 22.47
CA LYS A 365 2.43 11.95 22.42
C LYS A 365 2.96 12.14 21.00
N GLN A 366 3.59 13.28 20.77
CA GLN A 366 4.39 13.54 19.56
C GLN A 366 5.87 13.23 19.81
N LYS A 367 6.68 13.25 18.74
CA LYS A 367 8.13 12.97 18.79
C LYS A 367 8.84 13.86 19.81
N GLU A 368 8.50 15.14 19.85
CA GLU A 368 9.15 16.18 20.66
C GLU A 368 8.91 15.99 22.16
N GLU A 369 7.85 15.27 22.53
CA GLU A 369 7.47 15.01 23.92
C GLU A 369 8.17 13.76 24.51
N LEU A 370 8.95 13.03 23.70
CA LEU A 370 9.67 11.82 24.10
C LEU A 370 11.07 12.17 24.59
N GLN A 371 11.23 12.22 25.91
CA GLN A 371 12.51 12.55 26.55
C GLN A 371 13.47 11.35 26.63
N ASN A 372 12.95 10.12 26.72
CA ASN A 372 13.76 8.91 26.91
C ASN A 372 13.26 7.75 26.04
N ALA A 373 14.19 6.93 25.58
CA ALA A 373 13.91 5.64 24.95
C ALA A 373 13.16 4.69 25.92
N PRO A 374 12.27 3.83 25.41
CA PRO A 374 11.54 2.89 26.25
C PRO A 374 12.47 1.78 26.76
N LYS A 375 12.17 1.26 27.97
CA LYS A 375 12.97 0.18 28.59
C LYS A 375 12.89 -1.15 27.84
N ASP A 376 11.76 -1.41 27.18
CA ASP A 376 11.46 -2.61 26.42
C ASP A 376 10.70 -2.20 25.16
N GLY A 377 11.23 -2.48 23.98
CA GLY A 377 10.60 -2.08 22.71
C GLY A 377 11.21 -0.82 22.09
N ALA A 378 10.46 -0.17 21.20
CA ALA A 378 10.88 1.06 20.54
C ALA A 378 9.68 1.97 20.24
N TYR A 379 9.90 3.29 20.28
CA TYR A 379 8.94 4.26 19.76
C TYR A 379 9.21 4.50 18.28
N ILE A 380 8.16 4.49 17.46
CA ILE A 380 8.21 4.70 16.03
C ILE A 380 7.39 5.93 15.67
N HIS A 381 7.97 6.82 14.86
CA HIS A 381 7.34 8.05 14.39
C HIS A 381 7.28 8.11 12.85
N ASN A 382 6.57 9.12 12.34
CA ASN A 382 6.35 9.36 10.90
C ASN A 382 5.71 8.16 10.17
N LEU A 383 4.65 7.62 10.77
CA LEU A 383 3.76 6.67 10.11
C LEU A 383 2.51 7.41 9.64
N PHE A 384 1.97 7.00 8.51
CA PHE A 384 0.74 7.55 7.95
C PHE A 384 -0.29 6.44 7.85
N ILE A 385 -1.57 6.77 7.95
CA ILE A 385 -2.65 5.81 7.75
C ILE A 385 -3.43 6.19 6.49
N ASP A 386 -3.69 5.21 5.64
CA ASP A 386 -4.45 5.35 4.40
C ASP A 386 -5.83 4.72 4.56
N GLY A 387 -6.87 5.34 4.01
CA GLY A 387 -8.26 4.87 4.07
C GLY A 387 -8.99 5.05 5.42
N ALA A 388 -8.32 5.54 6.46
CA ALA A 388 -8.89 5.78 7.79
C ALA A 388 -8.16 6.89 8.54
N ARG A 389 -8.54 7.11 9.80
CA ARG A 389 -7.88 8.08 10.69
C ARG A 389 -7.79 7.53 12.11
N TRP A 390 -6.71 7.86 12.81
CA TRP A 390 -6.61 7.59 14.24
C TRP A 390 -7.16 8.76 15.06
N ASP A 391 -8.11 8.49 15.94
CA ASP A 391 -8.58 9.51 16.88
C ASP A 391 -7.72 9.54 18.15
N LYS A 392 -7.03 10.65 18.38
CA LYS A 392 -6.16 10.86 19.56
C LYS A 392 -6.97 10.88 20.87
N GLN A 393 -8.24 11.29 20.84
CA GLN A 393 -9.06 11.42 22.04
C GLN A 393 -9.54 10.03 22.52
N SER A 394 -10.22 9.30 21.65
CA SER A 394 -10.76 7.97 21.95
C SER A 394 -9.73 6.82 21.82
N ASN A 395 -8.58 7.07 21.20
CA ASN A 395 -7.51 6.10 20.95
C ASN A 395 -7.99 4.88 20.14
N LEU A 396 -8.75 5.16 19.08
CA LEU A 396 -9.38 4.16 18.23
C LEU A 396 -9.29 4.56 16.76
N LEU A 397 -9.33 3.53 15.90
CA LEU A 397 -9.48 3.69 14.47
C LEU A 397 -10.89 4.16 14.13
N ILE A 398 -10.98 5.28 13.40
CA ILE A 398 -12.23 5.89 12.93
C ILE A 398 -12.16 6.18 11.44
N GLU A 399 -13.30 6.51 10.84
CA GLU A 399 -13.35 6.90 9.43
C GLU A 399 -12.53 8.17 9.15
N GLY A 400 -11.97 8.21 7.95
CA GLY A 400 -11.22 9.36 7.46
C GLY A 400 -12.10 10.58 7.28
N LYS A 401 -11.49 11.77 7.27
CA LYS A 401 -12.17 12.99 6.83
C LYS A 401 -11.98 13.15 5.32
N VAL A 402 -12.99 13.72 4.66
CA VAL A 402 -12.88 14.03 3.24
C VAL A 402 -11.73 15.03 3.03
N LYS A 403 -10.92 14.83 1.98
CA LYS A 403 -9.71 15.60 1.65
C LYS A 403 -8.47 15.34 2.53
N GLU A 404 -8.57 14.47 3.53
CA GLU A 404 -7.44 14.04 4.34
C GLU A 404 -7.03 12.62 3.88
N LEU A 405 -6.16 12.53 2.87
CA LEU A 405 -5.82 11.27 2.20
C LEU A 405 -5.03 10.30 3.11
N CYS A 406 -3.91 10.79 3.66
CA CYS A 406 -3.01 9.98 4.49
C CYS A 406 -2.65 10.74 5.77
N PRO A 407 -3.56 10.82 6.77
CA PRO A 407 -3.27 11.50 8.02
C PRO A 407 -2.07 10.87 8.76
N PRO A 408 -1.24 11.69 9.42
CA PRO A 408 -0.14 11.19 10.23
C PRO A 408 -0.66 10.48 11.49
N MET A 409 -0.06 9.34 11.79
CA MET A 409 -0.28 8.62 13.03
C MET A 409 0.52 9.27 14.17
N PRO A 410 0.00 9.24 15.41
CA PRO A 410 0.81 9.53 16.58
C PRO A 410 1.97 8.54 16.71
N VAL A 411 2.89 8.83 17.64
CA VAL A 411 3.98 7.89 17.91
C VAL A 411 3.42 6.54 18.34
N ILE A 412 3.90 5.49 17.68
CA ILE A 412 3.55 4.10 17.94
C ILE A 412 4.62 3.48 18.83
N PHE A 413 4.21 2.93 19.97
CA PHE A 413 5.07 2.09 20.80
C PHE A 413 4.98 0.64 20.34
N VAL A 414 6.11 0.08 19.90
CA VAL A 414 6.21 -1.31 19.47
C VAL A 414 6.94 -2.10 20.56
N LYS A 415 6.29 -3.15 21.05
CA LYS A 415 6.86 -4.11 22.00
C LYS A 415 6.68 -5.53 21.48
N ALA A 416 7.48 -6.45 21.98
CA ALA A 416 7.35 -7.87 21.64
C ALA A 416 6.72 -8.65 22.81
N LEU A 417 5.83 -9.59 22.50
CA LEU A 417 5.19 -10.48 23.46
C LEU A 417 5.11 -11.91 22.89
N PRO A 418 5.02 -12.95 23.72
CA PRO A 418 4.70 -14.29 23.26
C PRO A 418 3.31 -14.34 22.63
N ILE A 419 3.14 -15.11 21.56
CA ILE A 419 1.88 -15.26 20.82
C ILE A 419 0.72 -15.65 21.75
N ASP A 420 0.98 -16.50 22.75
CA ASP A 420 -0.01 -16.96 23.72
C ASP A 420 -0.59 -15.84 24.60
N ARG A 421 0.09 -14.69 24.69
CA ARG A 421 -0.33 -13.52 25.48
C ARG A 421 -0.99 -12.43 24.62
N LEU A 422 -1.15 -12.67 23.33
CA LEU A 422 -1.71 -11.70 22.41
C LEU A 422 -3.24 -11.66 22.53
N ASP A 423 -3.79 -10.49 22.86
CA ASP A 423 -5.23 -10.25 22.78
C ASP A 423 -5.56 -9.52 21.47
N ILE A 424 -6.26 -10.22 20.57
CA ILE A 424 -6.64 -9.72 19.25
C ILE A 424 -8.09 -9.20 19.27
N LYS A 425 -8.84 -9.37 20.38
CA LYS A 425 -10.25 -8.97 20.44
C LYS A 425 -10.41 -7.46 20.27
N GLY A 426 -11.31 -7.05 19.37
CA GLY A 426 -11.55 -5.62 19.08
C GLY A 426 -10.37 -4.94 18.38
N THR A 427 -9.52 -5.70 17.69
CA THR A 427 -8.44 -5.15 16.87
C THR A 427 -8.66 -5.45 15.39
N TYR A 428 -8.16 -4.54 14.56
CA TYR A 428 -8.04 -4.70 13.13
C TYR A 428 -6.58 -4.98 12.82
N ASP A 429 -6.33 -6.14 12.24
CA ASP A 429 -5.01 -6.51 11.74
C ASP A 429 -4.71 -5.71 10.46
N CYS A 430 -3.92 -4.64 10.63
CA CYS A 430 -3.64 -3.62 9.63
C CYS A 430 -2.27 -3.86 8.97
N PRO A 431 -2.20 -4.03 7.64
CA PRO A 431 -0.92 -4.17 6.95
C PRO A 431 -0.11 -2.87 6.97
N VAL A 432 1.22 -3.00 6.96
CA VAL A 432 2.19 -1.91 6.93
C VAL A 432 3.03 -2.03 5.67
N TYR A 433 3.01 -0.98 4.84
CA TYR A 433 3.76 -0.89 3.60
C TYR A 433 4.76 0.27 3.65
N ARG A 434 5.80 0.23 2.81
CA ARG A 434 6.73 1.36 2.72
C ARG A 434 6.10 2.60 2.13
N ILE A 435 5.40 2.42 1.01
CA ILE A 435 4.83 3.49 0.18
C ILE A 435 3.42 3.11 -0.27
N LYS A 436 2.70 4.07 -0.86
CA LYS A 436 1.36 3.85 -1.45
C LYS A 436 1.29 2.69 -2.45
N THR A 437 2.40 2.38 -3.13
CA THR A 437 2.53 1.20 -3.99
C THR A 437 2.73 -0.05 -3.14
N ARG A 438 1.63 -0.57 -2.59
CA ARG A 438 1.59 -1.63 -1.56
C ARG A 438 2.32 -2.91 -1.98
N GLY A 439 1.77 -3.70 -2.91
CA GLY A 439 2.37 -4.88 -3.55
C GLY A 439 3.62 -5.47 -2.86
N ASN A 440 4.79 -5.31 -3.49
CA ASN A 440 6.05 -5.87 -2.99
C ASN A 440 6.71 -5.04 -1.87
N THR A 441 6.06 -3.99 -1.37
CA THR A 441 6.57 -3.11 -0.31
C THR A 441 6.00 -3.41 1.06
N TYR A 442 5.32 -4.55 1.20
CA TYR A 442 4.83 -5.07 2.48
C TYR A 442 5.99 -5.29 3.46
N ILE A 443 5.78 -4.89 4.71
CA ILE A 443 6.79 -4.94 5.77
C ILE A 443 6.32 -5.84 6.90
N TRP A 444 5.17 -5.51 7.48
CA TRP A 444 4.64 -6.16 8.68
C TRP A 444 3.14 -5.86 8.80
N HIS A 445 2.50 -6.34 9.87
CA HIS A 445 1.11 -6.03 10.18
C HIS A 445 0.95 -5.68 11.67
N PHE A 446 0.14 -4.66 11.97
CA PHE A 446 -0.08 -4.15 13.32
C PHE A 446 -1.55 -4.25 13.72
N ASN A 447 -1.79 -4.76 14.93
CA ASN A 447 -3.14 -4.89 15.49
C ASN A 447 -3.62 -3.54 16.04
N LEU A 448 -4.47 -2.85 15.30
CA LEU A 448 -5.00 -1.53 15.65
C LEU A 448 -6.35 -1.64 16.36
N LYS A 449 -6.55 -0.92 17.46
CA LYS A 449 -7.82 -0.97 18.20
C LYS A 449 -8.96 -0.32 17.40
N THR A 450 -10.11 -0.99 17.35
CA THR A 450 -11.30 -0.47 16.68
C THR A 450 -12.59 -0.91 17.38
N LYS A 451 -13.64 -0.08 17.27
CA LYS A 451 -14.99 -0.44 17.70
C LYS A 451 -15.80 -1.10 16.58
N GLU A 452 -15.42 -0.85 15.35
CA GLU A 452 -16.12 -1.34 14.15
C GLU A 452 -15.69 -2.76 13.82
N LYS A 453 -16.49 -3.46 13.02
CA LYS A 453 -16.12 -4.80 12.54
C LYS A 453 -14.85 -4.71 11.67
N PRO A 454 -13.84 -5.59 11.85
CA PRO A 454 -12.62 -5.60 11.06
C PRO A 454 -12.85 -5.63 9.54
N SER A 455 -13.91 -6.31 9.07
CA SER A 455 -14.28 -6.39 7.66
C SER A 455 -14.48 -5.02 7.01
N LYS A 456 -15.01 -4.02 7.74
CA LYS A 456 -15.18 -2.64 7.25
C LYS A 456 -13.84 -2.05 6.81
N TRP A 457 -12.79 -2.24 7.61
CA TRP A 457 -11.46 -1.70 7.35
C TRP A 457 -10.72 -2.48 6.24
N VAL A 458 -10.97 -3.79 6.14
CA VAL A 458 -10.49 -4.58 4.99
C VAL A 458 -11.09 -4.05 3.69
N LEU A 459 -12.41 -3.87 3.63
CA LEU A 459 -13.09 -3.33 2.44
C LEU A 459 -12.67 -1.90 2.11
N ALA A 460 -12.47 -1.06 3.12
CA ALA A 460 -11.95 0.30 2.93
C ALA A 460 -10.49 0.33 2.47
N GLY A 461 -9.79 -0.81 2.50
CA GLY A 461 -8.39 -0.90 2.11
C GLY A 461 -7.47 -0.16 3.06
N VAL A 462 -7.75 -0.17 4.37
CA VAL A 462 -6.94 0.54 5.35
C VAL A 462 -5.54 -0.06 5.45
N ALA A 463 -4.52 0.80 5.44
CA ALA A 463 -3.14 0.37 5.62
C ALA A 463 -2.31 1.45 6.31
N LEU A 464 -1.22 1.04 6.94
CA LEU A 464 -0.18 1.96 7.41
C LEU A 464 0.90 2.11 6.35
N LEU A 465 1.37 3.33 6.16
CA LEU A 465 2.42 3.69 5.21
C LEU A 465 3.59 4.31 5.98
N LEU A 466 4.82 3.91 5.63
CA LEU A 466 6.02 4.54 6.19
C LEU A 466 6.34 5.88 5.52
N GLN A 467 5.90 6.06 4.29
CA GLN A 467 6.12 7.23 3.44
C GLN A 467 4.95 7.37 2.45
N ILE A 468 4.64 8.60 2.05
CA ILE A 468 3.55 8.94 1.11
C ILE A 468 4.09 9.03 -0.31
#